data_AF-A0A3M1QSB9-F1
#
_entry.id   AF-A0A3M1QSB9-F1
#
_cell.length_a   1.000
_cell.length_b   1.000
_cell.length_c   1.000
_cell.angle_alpha   90.00
_cell.angle_beta   90.00
_cell.angle_gamma   90.00
#
_symmetry.space_group_name_H-M   'P 1'
#
loop_
_entity.id
_entity.type
_entity.pdbx_description
1 polymer ?
#
loop_
_entity_poly.entity_id
_entity_poly.type
_entity_poly.pdbx_seq_one_letter_code
_entity_poly.pdbx_strand_id
1 'polypeptide(L)'
;MQQNSSLTSRSSVNTRRWVAGFLIVMAAMIDGIFLILGLSDDISAALAIGLIGLTTFFSVIIAFNIVTTSPGYEAGEIRKSIGVSVVVTYLVTLPLLLIDSQVDPVVRDSVLDSLTAVTAVTIGFYFGSRILHQIVSAWRSTRYEQHSHVANSNATQHTAQNMQHERPPVSNFPG
;
A
#
# COMPACT_ATOMS: atom_id res chain seq x y z
N MET A 1 22.29 -26.42 22.19
CA MET A 1 22.73 -25.01 22.09
C MET A 1 21.87 -24.22 21.10
N GLN A 2 20.55 -24.11 21.31
CA GLN A 2 19.63 -23.40 20.38
C GLN A 2 18.74 -22.33 21.05
N GLN A 3 18.90 -22.03 22.34
CA GLN A 3 18.01 -21.09 23.05
C GLN A 3 18.38 -19.61 22.96
N ASN A 4 19.54 -19.23 22.42
CA ASN A 4 20.01 -17.83 22.49
C ASN A 4 19.58 -16.94 21.30
N SER A 5 18.95 -17.48 20.25
CA SER A 5 18.57 -16.69 19.05
C SER A 5 17.24 -15.95 19.18
N SER A 6 16.40 -16.28 20.17
CA SER A 6 15.08 -15.64 20.33
C SER A 6 15.12 -14.30 21.09
N LEU A 7 16.13 -14.09 21.94
CA LEU A 7 16.25 -12.90 22.79
C LEU A 7 16.76 -11.67 22.02
N THR A 8 17.64 -11.86 21.02
CA THR A 8 18.21 -10.74 20.23
C THR A 8 17.22 -10.19 19.20
N SER A 9 16.27 -10.99 18.73
CA SER A 9 15.27 -10.54 17.75
C SER A 9 14.28 -9.53 18.35
N ARG A 10 13.82 -9.76 19.60
CA ARG A 10 12.82 -8.90 20.26
C ARG A 10 13.31 -7.49 20.59
N SER A 11 14.58 -7.29 20.91
CA SER A 11 15.09 -5.94 21.26
C SER A 11 15.11 -5.00 20.05
N SER A 12 15.46 -5.53 18.86
CA SER A 12 15.57 -4.74 17.63
C SER A 12 14.24 -4.14 17.15
N VAL A 13 13.13 -4.85 17.33
CA VAL A 13 11.79 -4.40 16.91
C VAL A 13 11.31 -3.24 17.78
N ASN A 14 11.58 -3.30 19.09
CA ASN A 14 11.21 -2.24 20.01
C ASN A 14 11.98 -0.95 19.71
N THR A 15 13.30 -1.02 19.50
CA THR A 15 14.12 0.16 19.18
C THR A 15 13.63 0.89 17.93
N ARG A 16 13.24 0.18 16.87
CA ARG A 16 12.73 0.80 15.63
C ARG A 16 11.42 1.56 15.84
N ARG A 17 10.49 0.99 16.61
CA ARG A 17 9.23 1.65 16.95
C ARG A 17 9.46 2.94 17.75
N TRP A 18 10.40 2.90 18.68
CA TRP A 18 10.83 4.09 19.42
C TRP A 18 11.45 5.16 18.52
N VAL A 19 12.32 4.78 17.58
CA VAL A 19 12.91 5.71 16.61
C VAL A 19 11.84 6.34 15.70
N ALA A 20 10.90 5.55 15.18
CA ALA A 20 9.80 6.07 14.37
C ALA A 20 8.90 7.01 15.16
N GLY A 21 8.56 6.67 16.41
CA GLY A 21 7.80 7.54 17.30
C GLY A 21 8.53 8.86 17.58
N PHE A 22 9.84 8.79 17.86
CA PHE A 22 10.68 9.97 18.06
C PHE A 22 10.71 10.89 16.83
N LEU A 23 10.83 10.32 15.62
CA LEU A 23 10.79 11.08 14.37
C LEU A 23 9.46 11.81 14.17
N ILE A 24 8.33 11.16 14.48
CA ILE A 24 7.01 11.79 14.39
C ILE A 24 6.90 12.97 15.36
N VAL A 25 7.40 12.81 16.59
CA VAL A 25 7.41 13.91 17.57
C VAL A 25 8.29 15.07 17.11
N MET A 26 9.48 14.79 16.58
CA MET A 26 10.37 15.82 16.03
C MET A 26 9.72 16.57 14.86
N ALA A 27 9.06 15.85 13.96
CA ALA A 27 8.32 16.46 12.86
C ALA A 27 7.20 17.39 13.37
N ALA A 28 6.41 16.93 14.34
CA ALA A 28 5.36 17.76 14.94
C ALA A 28 5.91 19.03 15.62
N MET A 29 7.11 18.96 16.22
CA MET A 29 7.77 20.16 16.78
C MET A 29 8.18 21.13 15.67
N ILE A 30 8.72 20.63 14.55
CA ILE A 30 9.08 21.45 13.38
C ILE A 30 7.81 22.11 12.80
N ASP A 31 6.72 21.37 12.68
CA ASP A 31 5.43 21.89 12.18
C ASP A 31 4.88 22.98 13.10
N GLY A 32 5.03 22.83 14.41
CA GLY A 32 4.70 23.86 15.39
C GLY A 32 5.52 25.14 15.21
N ILE A 33 6.81 25.04 14.86
CA ILE A 33 7.64 26.20 14.55
C ILE A 33 7.15 26.89 13.28
N PHE A 34 6.86 26.14 12.20
CA PHE A 34 6.31 26.72 10.97
C PHE A 34 4.96 27.39 11.19
N LEU A 35 4.13 26.83 12.07
CA LEU A 35 2.86 27.42 12.46
C LEU A 35 3.05 28.75 13.18
N ILE A 36 3.98 28.83 14.14
CA ILE A 36 4.28 30.08 14.85
C ILE A 36 4.82 31.14 13.87
N LEU A 37 5.74 30.75 12.97
CA LEU A 37 6.31 31.66 11.97
C LEU A 37 5.29 32.09 10.90
N GLY A 38 4.35 31.23 10.56
CA GLY A 38 3.25 31.56 9.64
C GLY A 38 2.24 32.54 10.24
N LEU A 39 2.16 32.60 11.59
CA LEU A 39 1.32 33.55 12.32
C LEU A 39 2.05 34.87 12.65
N SER A 40 3.38 34.94 12.50
CA SER A 40 4.16 36.12 12.88
C SER A 40 4.34 37.15 11.76
N ASP A 41 3.57 37.07 10.68
CA ASP A 41 3.70 37.87 9.43
C ASP A 41 5.07 37.74 8.71
N ASP A 42 6.06 37.06 9.31
CA ASP A 42 7.40 36.86 8.75
C ASP A 42 7.38 35.95 7.50
N ILE A 43 6.42 35.03 7.45
CA ILE A 43 6.24 34.06 6.38
C ILE A 43 4.78 34.07 5.95
N SER A 44 4.51 33.98 4.64
CA SER A 44 3.14 33.86 4.17
C SER A 44 2.49 32.58 4.71
N ALA A 45 1.27 32.70 5.25
CA ALA A 45 0.52 31.57 5.80
C ALA A 45 0.43 30.39 4.81
N ALA A 46 0.26 30.70 3.52
CA ALA A 46 0.27 29.71 2.45
C ALA A 46 1.58 28.89 2.37
N LEU A 47 2.74 29.53 2.55
CA LEU A 47 4.03 28.85 2.55
C LEU A 47 4.22 28.02 3.81
N ALA A 48 3.80 28.53 4.98
CA ALA A 48 3.83 27.78 6.23
C ALA A 48 2.97 26.50 6.14
N ILE A 49 1.74 26.60 5.62
CA ILE A 49 0.85 25.46 5.40
C ILE A 49 1.47 24.45 4.43
N GLY A 50 2.08 24.93 3.34
CA GLY A 50 2.78 24.07 2.38
C GLY A 50 3.94 23.30 3.01
N LEU A 51 4.73 23.97 3.86
CA LEU A 51 5.84 23.36 4.58
C LEU A 51 5.37 22.33 5.60
N ILE A 52 4.33 22.62 6.39
CA ILE A 52 3.72 21.68 7.34
C ILE A 52 3.21 20.43 6.59
N GLY A 53 2.50 20.62 5.48
CA GLY A 53 2.00 19.50 4.69
C GLY A 53 3.13 18.61 4.18
N LEU A 54 4.22 19.21 3.68
CA LEU A 54 5.37 18.49 3.12
C LEU A 54 6.16 17.74 4.21
N THR A 55 6.44 18.40 5.32
CA THR A 55 7.17 17.80 6.45
C THR A 55 6.38 16.69 7.14
N THR A 56 5.08 16.89 7.40
CA THR A 56 4.19 15.81 7.87
C THR A 56 4.22 14.62 6.90
N PHE A 57 4.08 14.87 5.58
CA PHE A 57 4.04 13.82 4.56
C PHE A 57 5.32 12.96 4.56
N PHE A 58 6.50 13.58 4.47
CA PHE A 58 7.77 12.84 4.46
C PHE A 58 8.04 12.14 5.78
N SER A 59 7.71 12.76 6.90
CA SER A 59 7.93 12.19 8.23
C SER A 59 7.11 10.92 8.44
N VAL A 60 5.84 10.92 8.01
CA VAL A 60 4.98 9.72 8.06
C VAL A 60 5.53 8.62 7.16
N ILE A 61 6.01 8.93 5.95
CA ILE A 61 6.60 7.93 5.04
C ILE A 61 7.85 7.29 5.67
N ILE A 62 8.76 8.11 6.21
CA ILE A 62 9.99 7.62 6.84
C ILE A 62 9.66 6.76 8.06
N ALA A 63 8.73 7.22 8.91
CA ALA A 63 8.30 6.47 10.08
C ALA A 63 7.68 5.11 9.70
N PHE A 64 6.83 5.07 8.68
CA PHE A 64 6.28 3.83 8.16
C PHE A 64 7.36 2.90 7.61
N ASN A 65 8.33 3.44 6.87
CA ASN A 65 9.44 2.67 6.33
C ASN A 65 10.31 2.04 7.45
N ILE A 66 10.49 2.73 8.57
CA ILE A 66 11.25 2.22 9.73
C ILE A 66 10.48 1.10 10.46
N VAL A 67 9.15 1.24 10.56
CA VAL A 67 8.29 0.28 11.28
C VAL A 67 8.04 -0.99 10.47
N THR A 68 7.92 -0.88 9.14
CA THR A 68 7.56 -2.00 8.28
C THR A 68 8.73 -2.97 8.18
N THR A 69 8.55 -4.18 8.73
CA THR A 69 9.65 -5.15 8.98
C THR A 69 9.68 -6.29 7.95
N SER A 70 8.88 -6.22 6.88
CA SER A 70 8.81 -7.31 5.90
C SER A 70 9.98 -7.22 4.91
N PRO A 71 10.90 -8.21 4.89
CA PRO A 71 11.89 -8.34 3.83
C PRO A 71 11.16 -8.86 2.58
N GLY A 72 10.57 -7.94 1.86
CA GLY A 72 9.60 -8.21 0.80
C GLY A 72 8.61 -7.07 0.82
N TYR A 73 9.03 -5.94 0.25
CA TYR A 73 8.17 -4.78 0.06
C TYR A 73 7.08 -5.17 -0.94
N GLU A 74 6.01 -5.79 -0.45
CA GLU A 74 4.84 -6.04 -1.28
C GLU A 74 4.28 -4.69 -1.68
N ALA A 75 4.03 -4.50 -2.98
CA ALA A 75 3.55 -3.23 -3.52
C ALA A 75 2.26 -2.72 -2.81
N GLY A 76 1.55 -3.58 -2.08
CA GLY A 76 0.42 -3.21 -1.22
C GLY A 76 0.79 -2.39 0.01
N GLU A 77 1.94 -2.62 0.65
CA GLU A 77 2.35 -1.90 1.86
C GLU A 77 2.74 -0.45 1.56
N ILE A 78 3.45 -0.21 0.43
CA ILE A 78 3.79 1.15 -0.04
C ILE A 78 2.52 1.95 -0.35
N ARG A 79 1.54 1.34 -1.03
CA ARG A 79 0.27 2.02 -1.34
C ARG A 79 -0.48 2.41 -0.06
N LYS A 80 -0.43 1.56 0.97
CA LYS A 80 -1.05 1.84 2.26
C LYS A 80 -0.36 3.00 2.98
N SER A 81 0.97 3.06 3.00
CA SER A 81 1.69 4.15 3.67
C SER A 81 1.44 5.50 2.98
N ILE A 82 1.41 5.54 1.64
CA ILE A 82 1.06 6.74 0.87
C ILE A 82 -0.39 7.17 1.14
N GLY A 83 -1.33 6.22 1.14
CA GLY A 83 -2.74 6.53 1.44
C GLY A 83 -2.91 7.11 2.85
N VAL A 84 -2.24 6.52 3.83
CA VAL A 84 -2.28 7.00 5.22
C VAL A 84 -1.61 8.38 5.34
N SER A 85 -0.46 8.63 4.70
CA SER A 85 0.21 9.93 4.80
C SER A 85 -0.63 11.06 4.21
N VAL A 86 -1.24 10.85 3.03
CA VAL A 86 -2.10 11.87 2.39
C VAL A 86 -3.33 12.17 3.27
N VAL A 87 -3.98 11.15 3.83
CA VAL A 87 -5.15 11.34 4.70
C VAL A 87 -4.76 12.06 5.99
N VAL A 88 -3.63 11.71 6.60
CA VAL A 88 -3.14 12.39 7.82
C VAL A 88 -2.83 13.86 7.53
N THR A 89 -2.11 14.14 6.43
CA THR A 89 -1.84 15.52 6.01
C THR A 89 -3.12 16.30 5.78
N TYR A 90 -4.13 15.71 5.11
CA TYR A 90 -5.44 16.35 4.93
C TYR A 90 -6.10 16.72 6.26
N LEU A 91 -6.13 15.78 7.22
CA LEU A 91 -6.75 15.99 8.53
C LEU A 91 -6.00 16.99 9.40
N VAL A 92 -4.69 17.16 9.23
CA VAL A 92 -3.89 18.16 9.95
C VAL A 92 -4.09 19.55 9.34
N THR A 93 -4.10 19.65 8.01
CA THR A 93 -4.22 20.94 7.31
C THR A 93 -5.64 21.51 7.36
N LEU A 94 -6.66 20.66 7.42
CA LEU A 94 -8.06 21.09 7.44
C LEU A 94 -8.42 22.00 8.63
N PRO A 95 -8.17 21.65 9.90
CA PRO A 95 -8.45 22.55 11.03
C PRO A 95 -7.62 23.83 10.97
N LEU A 96 -6.38 23.78 10.46
CA LEU A 96 -5.54 24.96 10.28
C LEU A 96 -6.20 25.99 9.35
N LEU A 97 -6.70 25.52 8.20
CA LEU A 97 -7.38 26.37 7.22
C LEU A 97 -8.75 26.86 7.69
N LEU A 98 -9.42 26.12 8.57
CA LEU A 98 -10.75 26.48 9.07
C LEU A 98 -10.71 27.45 10.25
N ILE A 99 -9.68 27.39 11.10
CA ILE A 99 -9.56 28.23 12.30
C ILE A 99 -8.96 29.59 11.97
N ASP A 100 -8.04 29.66 11.00
CA ASP A 100 -7.35 30.90 10.68
C ASP A 100 -8.18 31.82 9.77
N SER A 101 -8.76 32.87 10.35
CA SER A 101 -9.49 33.91 9.62
C SER A 101 -8.58 34.84 8.81
N GLN A 102 -7.25 34.75 8.96
CA GLN A 102 -6.29 35.61 8.25
C GLN A 102 -5.87 35.04 6.89
N VAL A 103 -6.18 33.77 6.60
CA VAL A 103 -5.93 33.21 5.28
C VAL A 103 -6.93 33.80 4.29
N ASP A 104 -6.42 34.36 3.19
CA ASP A 104 -7.25 34.85 2.08
C ASP A 104 -8.25 33.75 1.66
N PRO A 105 -9.57 34.04 1.66
CA PRO A 105 -10.59 33.05 1.35
C PRO A 105 -10.39 32.40 -0.03
N VAL A 106 -9.87 33.14 -1.02
CA VAL A 106 -9.58 32.61 -2.35
C VAL A 106 -8.47 31.56 -2.29
N VAL A 107 -7.40 31.85 -1.54
CA VAL A 107 -6.28 30.93 -1.35
C VAL A 107 -6.73 29.71 -0.55
N ARG A 108 -7.47 29.92 0.55
CA ARG A 108 -8.00 28.86 1.39
C ARG A 108 -8.85 27.89 0.58
N ASP A 109 -9.81 28.40 -0.18
CA ASP A 109 -10.74 27.58 -0.94
C ASP A 109 -10.01 26.82 -2.07
N SER A 110 -9.04 27.45 -2.73
CA SER A 110 -8.20 26.79 -3.75
C SER A 110 -7.32 25.67 -3.17
N VAL A 111 -6.74 25.88 -1.98
CA VAL A 111 -5.93 24.86 -1.28
C VAL A 111 -6.82 23.71 -0.82
N LEU A 112 -8.00 24.00 -0.25
CA LEU A 112 -8.95 22.99 0.17
C LEU A 112 -9.44 22.14 -1.00
N ASP A 113 -9.76 22.75 -2.13
CA ASP A 113 -10.20 22.03 -3.33
C ASP A 113 -9.08 21.13 -3.88
N SER A 114 -7.87 21.66 -3.99
CA SER A 114 -6.69 20.90 -4.44
C SER A 114 -6.36 19.72 -3.51
N LEU A 115 -6.35 19.95 -2.19
CA LEU A 115 -6.09 18.90 -1.20
C LEU A 115 -7.20 17.84 -1.18
N THR A 116 -8.45 18.27 -1.32
CA THR A 116 -9.60 17.36 -1.40
C THR A 116 -9.50 16.50 -2.66
N ALA A 117 -9.15 17.10 -3.81
CA ALA A 117 -8.96 16.36 -5.06
C ALA A 117 -7.82 15.33 -4.96
N VAL A 118 -6.65 15.72 -4.44
CA VAL A 118 -5.51 14.81 -4.24
C VAL A 118 -5.88 13.67 -3.28
N THR A 119 -6.59 13.98 -2.19
CA THR A 119 -7.04 12.98 -1.22
C THR A 119 -8.05 12.02 -1.83
N ALA A 120 -9.03 12.53 -2.58
CA ALA A 120 -10.03 11.73 -3.27
C ALA A 120 -9.39 10.79 -4.32
N VAL A 121 -8.46 11.29 -5.13
CA VAL A 121 -7.70 10.49 -6.10
C VAL A 121 -6.89 9.41 -5.38
N THR A 122 -6.22 9.75 -4.28
CA THR A 122 -5.42 8.79 -3.50
C THR A 122 -6.28 7.68 -2.91
N ILE A 123 -7.42 8.03 -2.31
CA ILE A 123 -8.40 7.07 -1.78
C ILE A 123 -8.96 6.19 -2.91
N GLY A 124 -9.34 6.80 -4.03
CA GLY A 124 -9.85 6.10 -5.20
C GLY A 124 -8.84 5.11 -5.75
N PHE A 125 -7.57 5.50 -5.86
CA PHE A 125 -6.48 4.61 -6.27
C PHE A 125 -6.23 3.48 -5.26
N TYR A 126 -6.26 3.80 -3.97
CA TYR A 126 -6.08 2.82 -2.89
C TYR A 126 -7.14 1.71 -2.97
N PHE A 127 -8.42 2.07 -2.97
CA PHE A 127 -9.50 1.09 -3.06
C PHE A 127 -9.61 0.45 -4.45
N GLY A 128 -9.43 1.24 -5.50
CA GLY A 128 -9.49 0.79 -6.90
C GLY A 128 -8.45 -0.28 -7.22
N SER A 129 -7.20 -0.12 -6.74
CA SER A 129 -6.14 -1.11 -6.93
C SER A 129 -6.49 -2.48 -6.35
N ARG A 130 -7.24 -2.51 -5.24
CA ARG A 130 -7.66 -3.74 -4.57
C ARG A 130 -8.71 -4.49 -5.40
N ILE A 131 -9.67 -3.76 -5.96
CA ILE A 131 -10.71 -4.30 -6.85
C ILE A 131 -10.06 -4.87 -8.11
N LEU A 132 -9.16 -4.11 -8.74
CA LEU A 132 -8.42 -4.56 -9.93
C LEU A 132 -7.62 -5.83 -9.65
N HIS A 133 -6.95 -5.93 -8.50
CA HIS A 133 -6.21 -7.14 -8.14
C HIS A 133 -7.12 -8.35 -8.02
N GLN A 134 -8.29 -8.21 -7.37
CA GLN A 134 -9.27 -9.28 -7.25
C GLN A 134 -9.78 -9.74 -8.61
N ILE A 135 -10.13 -8.80 -9.49
CA ILE A 135 -10.58 -9.10 -10.86
C ILE A 135 -9.47 -9.84 -11.62
N VAL A 136 -8.25 -9.33 -11.61
CA VAL A 136 -7.12 -9.94 -12.32
C VAL A 136 -6.83 -11.35 -11.77
N SER A 137 -6.90 -11.56 -10.45
CA SER A 137 -6.72 -12.88 -9.85
C SER A 137 -7.82 -13.87 -10.26
N ALA A 138 -9.08 -13.42 -10.26
CA ALA A 138 -10.22 -14.26 -10.67
C ALA A 138 -10.13 -14.65 -12.15
N TRP A 139 -9.73 -13.72 -13.02
CA TRP A 139 -9.52 -14.02 -14.43
C TRP A 139 -8.38 -15.01 -14.68
N ARG A 140 -7.32 -14.97 -13.86
CA ARG A 140 -6.22 -15.94 -13.98
C ARG A 140 -6.64 -17.33 -13.51
N SER A 141 -7.36 -17.45 -12.39
CA SER A 141 -7.79 -18.76 -11.88
C SER A 141 -8.66 -19.52 -12.88
N THR A 142 -9.60 -18.83 -13.55
CA THR A 142 -10.45 -19.45 -14.58
C THR A 142 -9.63 -20.01 -15.76
N ARG A 143 -8.57 -19.31 -16.18
CA ARG A 143 -7.69 -19.80 -17.26
C ARG A 143 -6.88 -21.03 -16.85
N TYR A 144 -6.43 -21.10 -15.61
CA TYR A 144 -5.68 -22.26 -15.11
C TYR A 144 -6.56 -23.51 -15.04
N GLU A 145 -7.80 -23.38 -14.57
CA GLU A 145 -8.76 -24.49 -14.58
C GLU A 145 -8.99 -25.01 -15.99
N GLN A 146 -9.23 -24.12 -16.96
CA GLN A 146 -9.47 -24.50 -18.35
C GLN A 146 -8.27 -25.24 -18.98
N HIS A 147 -7.04 -24.78 -18.74
CA HIS A 147 -5.85 -25.49 -19.23
C HIS A 147 -5.65 -26.85 -18.55
N SER A 148 -5.96 -26.97 -17.26
CA SER A 148 -5.84 -28.24 -16.54
C SER A 148 -6.84 -29.29 -17.05
N HIS A 149 -8.06 -28.88 -17.39
CA HIS A 149 -9.07 -29.77 -17.99
C HIS A 149 -8.66 -30.25 -19.38
N VAL A 150 -8.11 -29.37 -20.23
CA VAL A 150 -7.62 -29.74 -21.57
C VAL A 150 -6.40 -30.66 -21.49
N ALA A 151 -5.47 -30.38 -20.58
CA ALA A 151 -4.30 -31.24 -20.37
C ALA A 151 -4.72 -32.65 -19.91
N ASN A 152 -5.67 -32.74 -18.98
CA ASN A 152 -6.14 -34.01 -18.44
C ASN A 152 -6.99 -34.80 -19.46
N SER A 153 -7.80 -34.12 -20.28
CA SER A 153 -8.55 -34.78 -21.36
C SER A 153 -7.61 -35.38 -22.42
N ASN A 154 -6.54 -34.67 -22.77
CA ASN A 154 -5.56 -35.17 -23.75
C ASN A 154 -4.77 -36.36 -23.20
N ALA A 155 -4.34 -36.31 -21.94
CA ALA A 155 -3.66 -37.43 -21.29
C ALA A 155 -4.55 -38.69 -21.29
N THR A 156 -5.84 -38.54 -20.95
CA THR A 156 -6.81 -39.65 -20.94
C THR A 156 -7.03 -40.24 -22.35
N GLN A 157 -7.09 -39.40 -23.39
CA GLN A 157 -7.22 -39.86 -24.77
C GLN A 157 -5.98 -40.65 -25.24
N HIS A 158 -4.77 -40.19 -24.90
CA HIS A 158 -3.54 -40.92 -25.22
C HIS A 158 -3.46 -42.27 -24.51
N THR A 159 -3.86 -42.34 -23.23
CA THR A 159 -3.92 -43.62 -22.51
C THR A 159 -4.94 -44.57 -23.12
N ALA A 160 -6.12 -44.07 -23.52
CA ALA A 160 -7.14 -44.88 -24.19
C ALA A 160 -6.69 -45.38 -25.57
N GLN A 161 -5.97 -44.57 -26.35
CA GLN A 161 -5.42 -44.99 -27.65
C GLN A 161 -4.33 -46.06 -27.49
N ASN A 162 -3.42 -45.91 -26.53
CA ASN A 162 -2.39 -46.93 -26.28
C ASN A 162 -3.02 -48.28 -25.88
N MET A 163 -4.07 -48.26 -25.06
CA MET A 163 -4.81 -49.48 -24.71
C MET A 163 -5.54 -50.14 -25.90
N GLN A 164 -5.85 -49.40 -26.97
CA GLN A 164 -6.40 -49.98 -28.20
C GLN A 164 -5.32 -50.66 -29.06
N HIS A 165 -4.09 -50.14 -29.06
CA HIS A 165 -2.96 -50.76 -29.77
C HIS A 165 -2.41 -52.02 -29.10
N GLU A 166 -2.54 -52.15 -27.77
CA GLU A 166 -2.09 -53.35 -27.05
C GLU A 166 -3.10 -54.50 -27.03
N ARG A 167 -4.25 -54.40 -27.70
CA ARG A 167 -5.17 -55.55 -27.76
C ARG A 167 -4.48 -56.70 -28.49
N PRO A 168 -4.23 -57.84 -27.81
CA PRO A 168 -3.61 -58.98 -28.45
C PRO A 168 -4.50 -59.42 -29.63
N PRO A 169 -3.91 -59.81 -30.76
CA PRO A 169 -4.67 -60.27 -31.91
C PRO A 169 -5.56 -61.42 -31.44
N VAL A 170 -6.88 -61.25 -31.64
CA VAL A 170 -7.86 -62.28 -31.32
C VAL A 170 -7.49 -63.50 -32.16
N SER A 171 -6.90 -64.50 -31.52
CA SER A 171 -6.57 -65.76 -32.17
C SER A 171 -7.90 -66.41 -32.54
N ASN A 172 -8.24 -66.36 -33.83
CA ASN A 172 -9.37 -67.11 -34.37
C ASN A 172 -9.11 -68.59 -34.10
N PHE A 173 -9.83 -69.16 -33.12
CA PHE A 173 -9.89 -70.60 -32.93
C PHE A 173 -10.88 -71.17 -33.95
N PRO A 174 -10.43 -72.02 -34.89
CA PRO A 174 -11.33 -72.75 -35.76
C PRO A 174 -12.00 -73.87 -34.96
N GLY A 175 -13.33 -73.86 -34.94
CA GLY A 175 -14.16 -74.97 -34.48
C GLY A 175 -14.47 -75.95 -35.60
#